data_AF-A0A0C2ZL14-F1
#
_entry.id   AF-A0A0C2ZL14-F1
#
_cell.length_a   1.000
_cell.length_b   1.000
_cell.length_c   1.000
_cell.angle_alpha   90.00
_cell.angle_beta   90.00
_cell.angle_gamma   90.00
#
_symmetry.space_group_name_H-M   'P 1'
#
loop_
_entity.id
_entity.type
_entity.pdbx_description
1 polymer ?
#
loop_
_entity_poly.entity_id
_entity_poly.type
_entity_poly.pdbx_seq_one_letter_code
_entity_poly.pdbx_strand_id
1 'polypeptide(L)' 'MKFTIDSELLAFTLLNSLPKTAEWSTFTSALINSVDPAKLTFDDLETRIVAEAGRLNPSGTPESGLIAKGK' A
#
# COMPACT_ATOMS: atom_id res chain seq x y z
N MET A 1 -27.60 -4.03 -14.82
CA MET A 1 -26.26 -4.07 -15.43
C MET A 1 -25.26 -4.15 -14.29
N LYS A 2 -24.41 -5.19 -14.24
CA LYS A 2 -23.36 -5.30 -13.23
C LYS A 2 -22.16 -4.52 -13.77
N PHE A 3 -21.92 -3.33 -13.21
CA PHE A 3 -20.71 -2.56 -13.51
C PHE A 3 -19.53 -3.36 -12.96
N THR A 4 -18.89 -4.14 -13.82
CA THR A 4 -17.57 -4.68 -13.54
C THR A 4 -16.60 -3.54 -13.74
N ILE A 5 -16.26 -2.86 -12.63
CA ILE A 5 -15.23 -1.83 -12.64
C ILE A 5 -13.91 -2.55 -12.92
N ASP A 6 -13.18 -2.04 -13.90
CA ASP A 6 -11.88 -2.57 -14.28
C ASP A 6 -10.90 -2.48 -13.10
N SER A 7 -10.22 -3.59 -12.80
CA SER A 7 -9.30 -3.69 -11.66
C SER A 7 -8.08 -2.80 -11.79
N GLU A 8 -7.63 -2.53 -13.02
CA GLU A 8 -6.53 -1.60 -13.30
C GLU A 8 -6.99 -0.15 -13.03
N LEU A 9 -8.21 0.19 -13.47
CA LEU A 9 -8.80 1.51 -13.18
C LEU A 9 -8.98 1.76 -11.68
N LEU A 10 -9.40 0.74 -10.93
CA LEU A 10 -9.51 0.77 -9.47
C LEU A 10 -8.14 1.00 -8.81
N ALA A 11 -7.12 0.26 -9.24
CA ALA A 11 -5.75 0.42 -8.72
C ALA A 11 -5.19 1.81 -9.01
N PHE A 12 -5.40 2.32 -10.23
CA PHE A 12 -5.01 3.67 -10.60
C PHE A 12 -5.72 4.74 -9.77
N THR A 13 -7.03 4.58 -9.55
CA THR A 13 -7.83 5.50 -8.72
C THR A 13 -7.34 5.50 -7.27
N LEU A 14 -7.03 4.32 -6.72
CA LEU A 14 -6.51 4.18 -5.37
C LEU A 14 -5.15 4.87 -5.22
N LEU A 15 -4.22 4.68 -6.15
CA LEU A 15 -2.93 5.38 -6.17
C LEU A 15 -3.08 6.90 -6.20
N ASN A 16 -3.98 7.42 -7.03
CA ASN A 16 -4.20 8.87 -7.16
C ASN A 16 -4.97 9.48 -5.98
N SER A 17 -5.60 8.66 -5.13
CA SER A 17 -6.29 9.10 -3.92
C SER A 17 -5.35 9.33 -2.73
N LEU A 18 -4.09 8.87 -2.82
CA LEU A 18 -3.10 9.01 -1.76
C LEU A 18 -2.78 10.50 -1.47
N PRO A 19 -2.45 10.84 -0.22
CA PRO A 19 -2.05 12.21 0.12
C PRO A 19 -0.84 12.66 -0.71
N LYS A 20 -0.86 13.92 -1.16
CA LYS A 20 0.24 14.52 -1.95
C LYS A 20 1.42 14.96 -1.06
N THR A 21 1.89 14.08 -0.19
CA THR A 21 3.09 14.30 0.64
C THR A 21 4.32 13.69 -0.03
N ALA A 22 5.51 14.09 0.41
CA ALA A 22 6.77 13.56 -0.11
C ALA A 22 6.87 12.04 0.10
N GLU A 23 6.41 11.52 1.23
CA GLU A 23 6.46 10.10 1.60
C GLU A 23 5.63 9.25 0.63
N TRP A 24 4.37 9.63 0.38
CA TRP A 24 3.49 8.94 -0.57
C TRP A 24 3.95 9.07 -2.02
N SER A 25 4.58 10.20 -2.38
CA SER A 25 5.21 10.38 -3.69
C SER A 25 6.40 9.44 -3.89
N THR A 26 7.25 9.28 -2.88
CA THR A 26 8.34 8.31 -2.87
C THR A 26 7.82 6.87 -2.93
N PHE A 27 6.79 6.53 -2.14
CA PHE A 27 6.14 5.22 -2.20
C PHE A 27 5.60 4.90 -3.59
N THR A 28 4.85 5.84 -4.19
CA THR A 28 4.26 5.67 -5.53
C THR A 28 5.36 5.49 -6.59
N SER A 29 6.42 6.28 -6.52
CA SER A 29 7.56 6.18 -7.43
C SER A 29 8.30 4.83 -7.28
N ALA A 30 8.49 4.37 -6.05
CA ALA A 30 9.11 3.08 -5.77
C ALA A 30 8.23 1.92 -6.25
N LEU A 31 6.92 2.02 -6.09
CA LEU A 31 5.97 1.02 -6.55
C LEU A 31 6.00 0.86 -8.08
N ILE A 32 5.92 1.98 -8.80
CA ILE A 32 5.96 2.00 -10.27
C ILE A 32 7.30 1.45 -10.80
N ASN A 33 8.40 1.73 -10.10
CA ASN A 33 9.72 1.26 -10.52
C ASN A 33 10.02 -0.20 -10.12
N SER A 34 9.30 -0.75 -9.14
CA SER A 34 9.54 -2.09 -8.60
C SER A 34 8.56 -3.15 -9.09
N VAL A 35 7.37 -2.76 -9.57
CA VAL A 35 6.32 -3.69 -9.97
C VAL A 35 5.96 -3.50 -11.42
N ASP A 36 5.85 -4.62 -12.14
CA ASP A 36 5.29 -4.62 -13.49
C ASP A 36 3.80 -4.23 -13.42
N PRO A 37 3.37 -3.16 -14.10
CA PRO A 37 1.98 -2.67 -14.02
C PRO A 37 0.96 -3.73 -14.39
N ALA A 38 1.28 -4.65 -15.31
CA ALA A 38 0.37 -5.71 -15.75
C ALA A 38 0.17 -6.83 -14.70
N LYS A 39 0.95 -6.81 -13.61
CA LYS A 39 0.84 -7.75 -12.48
C LYS A 39 0.31 -7.09 -11.20
N LEU A 40 0.10 -5.78 -11.20
CA LEU A 40 -0.37 -5.05 -10.03
C LEU A 40 -1.89 -5.21 -9.93
N THR A 41 -2.35 -5.97 -8.94
CA THR A 41 -3.78 -6.08 -8.63
C THR A 41 -4.17 -5.03 -7.60
N PHE A 42 -5.47 -4.70 -7.54
CA PHE A 42 -6.00 -3.79 -6.53
C PHE A 42 -5.69 -4.25 -5.10
N ASP A 43 -5.80 -5.55 -4.84
CA ASP A 43 -5.56 -6.17 -3.53
C ASP A 43 -4.07 -6.06 -3.08
N ASP A 44 -3.14 -6.28 -4.01
CA ASP A 44 -1.70 -6.10 -3.75
C ASP A 44 -1.38 -4.62 -3.44
N LEU A 45 -1.98 -3.71 -4.21
CA LEU A 45 -1.80 -2.28 -4.00
C LEU A 45 -2.37 -1.83 -2.64
N GLU A 46 -3.58 -2.25 -2.29
CA GLU A 46 -4.21 -1.95 -1.00
C GLU A 46 -3.34 -2.45 0.16
N THR A 47 -2.85 -3.69 0.10
CA THR A 47 -1.97 -4.28 1.11
C THR A 47 -0.70 -3.44 1.31
N ARG A 48 -0.07 -3.00 0.23
CA ARG A 48 1.15 -2.17 0.29
C ARG A 48 0.89 -0.78 0.84
N ILE A 49 -0.24 -0.16 0.48
CA ILE A 49 -0.65 1.14 1.01
C ILE A 49 -0.89 1.05 2.52
N VAL A 50 -1.57 0.01 3.01
CA VAL A 50 -1.78 -0.21 4.45
C VAL A 50 -0.45 -0.40 5.18
N ALA A 51 0.46 -1.19 4.60
CA ALA A 51 1.79 -1.39 5.18
C ALA A 51 2.60 -0.08 5.25
N GLU A 52 2.59 0.74 4.19
CA GLU A 52 3.26 2.04 4.18
C GLU A 52 2.59 3.02 5.16
N ALA A 53 1.26 3.09 5.20
CA ALA A 53 0.54 3.92 6.16
C ALA A 53 0.92 3.58 7.62
N GLY A 54 1.08 2.29 7.93
CA GLY A 54 1.58 1.83 9.23
C GLY A 54 3.03 2.24 9.53
N ARG A 55 3.88 2.35 8.50
CA ARG A 55 5.25 2.88 8.64
C ARG A 55 5.27 4.38 8.88
N LEU A 56 4.45 5.15 8.15
CA LEU A 56 4.40 6.61 8.23
C LEU A 56 3.75 7.11 9.54
N ASN A 57 2.79 6.36 10.07
CA ASN A 57 2.17 6.66 11.36
C ASN A 57 2.33 5.48 12.33
N PRO A 58 3.48 5.38 13.03
CA PRO A 58 3.75 4.30 13.99
C PRO A 58 2.94 4.41 15.29
N SER A 59 1.99 5.35 15.42
CA SER A 59 1.13 5.47 16.61
C SER A 59 0.17 4.30 16.80
N GLY A 60 0.02 3.43 15.79
CA GLY A 60 -0.43 2.07 16.01
C GLY A 60 0.70 1.25 16.62
N THR A 61 0.65 1.04 17.93
CA THR A 61 1.46 0.02 18.60
C THR A 61 1.45 -1.26 17.77
N PRO A 62 2.60 -1.78 17.31
CA PRO A 62 2.67 -3.16 16.88
C PRO A 62 2.60 -4.01 18.14
N GLU A 63 1.41 -4.40 18.57
CA GLU A 63 1.28 -5.71 19.18
C GLU A 63 1.56 -6.69 18.03
N SER A 64 2.73 -7.27 17.89
CA SER A 64 3.35 -8.13 18.88
C SER A 64 4.84 -8.17 18.59
N GLY A 65 5.60 -7.36 19.33
CA GLY A 65 6.97 -7.70 19.64
C GLY A 65 6.96 -8.94 20.53
N LEU A 66 7.04 -10.13 19.94
CA LEU A 66 7.43 -11.33 20.68
C LEU A 66 8.89 -11.15 21.12
N ILE A 67 9.04 -10.54 22.29
CA ILE A 67 10.24 -10.65 23.12
C ILE A 67 10.39 -12.12 23.56
N ALA A 68 11.00 -12.96 22.73
CA ALA A 68 11.50 -14.23 23.18
C ALA A 68 12.80 -14.02 24.00
N LYS A 69 12.66 -13.53 25.24
CA LYS A 69 13.71 -13.67 26.25
C LYS A 69 13.53 -15.04 26.92
N GLY A 70 14.03 -16.07 26.25
CA GLY A 70 14.23 -17.40 26.82
C GLY A 70 15.55 -17.44 27.56
N LYS A 71 15.47 -17.78 28.84
CA LYS A 71 16.55 -17.82 29.83
C LYS A 71 17.43 -19.05 29.68
#